data_AF-A0A1H7V5U8-F1
#
_entry.id   AF-A0A1H7V5U8-F1
#
_cell.length_a   1.000
_cell.length_b   1.000
_cell.length_c   1.000
_cell.angle_alpha   90.00
_cell.angle_beta   90.00
_cell.angle_gamma   90.00
#
_symmetry.space_group_name_H-M   'P 1'
#
loop_
_entity.id
_entity.type
_entity.pdbx_description
1 polymer ?
#
loop_
_entity_poly.entity_id
_entity_poly.type
_entity_poly.pdbx_seq_one_letter_code
_entity_poly.pdbx_strand_id
1 'polypeptide(L)'
;MRFSGPAISRSVRWSSLRVHLARNSEFLYACAMASALKRSRVGRPCRHPVDQLRTQMWFGATLFRSGLASADALERFLQPELVRPCADGVMRSSKFFRYKKGSRVPSRIAGKASPVELAEKAFPGTAIYFYSVIWDLCKGRRITIEEADVLLWAMSDEVRHVLFVSTSYVYRNPPRVLSRQFRYFDDKVSKALAQLGTFEALTAVVVLMAKAEAIPPSIGLRQAAQLCYLRMQKNLLKNPEIAPVIEEVFALIDEFFLEWVGIHDQHQVALPMESRLRREWDLR
;
A
#
# COMPACT_ATOMS: atom_id res chain seq x y z
N MET A 1 40.51 -1.79 72.24
CA MET A 1 39.27 -1.78 73.02
C MET A 1 38.15 -2.37 72.16
N ARG A 2 37.43 -3.37 72.69
CA ARG A 2 36.31 -4.07 72.05
C ARG A 2 35.03 -3.24 72.13
N PHE A 3 34.13 -3.36 71.15
CA PHE A 3 32.65 -3.52 71.27
C PHE A 3 32.15 -3.84 69.83
N SER A 4 31.74 -5.08 69.50
CA SER A 4 30.41 -5.72 69.65
C SER A 4 29.39 -5.28 68.56
N GLY A 5 28.89 -6.26 67.78
CA GLY A 5 28.05 -6.11 66.55
C GLY A 5 26.57 -5.71 66.77
N PRO A 6 25.60 -6.04 65.86
CA PRO A 6 25.49 -7.27 65.07
C PRO A 6 25.09 -7.12 63.58
N ALA A 7 24.91 -8.29 62.96
CA ALA A 7 24.77 -8.62 61.54
C ALA A 7 23.53 -8.09 60.80
N ILE A 8 23.66 -7.87 59.48
CA ILE A 8 22.65 -8.25 58.47
C ILE A 8 23.34 -8.80 57.22
N SER A 9 23.13 -10.09 56.99
CA SER A 9 23.33 -10.81 55.74
C SER A 9 22.30 -10.35 54.70
N ARG A 10 22.71 -10.17 53.45
CA ARG A 10 21.87 -10.47 52.27
C ARG A 10 22.74 -10.62 51.02
N SER A 11 23.17 -11.85 50.78
CA SER A 11 23.35 -12.34 49.42
C SER A 11 21.97 -12.39 48.77
N VAL A 12 21.78 -11.78 47.60
CA VAL A 12 20.71 -12.19 46.70
C VAL A 12 21.28 -12.36 45.30
N ARG A 13 21.15 -13.59 44.85
CA ARG A 13 21.60 -14.17 43.59
C ARG A 13 21.04 -13.44 42.38
N TRP A 14 21.93 -13.17 41.45
CA TRP A 14 21.62 -12.98 40.04
C TRP A 14 21.13 -14.30 39.43
N SER A 15 19.86 -14.65 39.59
CA SER A 15 19.32 -15.87 38.95
C SER A 15 17.84 -15.79 38.56
N SER A 16 17.26 -14.60 38.37
CA SER A 16 15.84 -14.47 37.98
C SER A 16 15.55 -13.62 36.72
N LEU A 17 16.57 -13.24 35.94
CA LEU A 17 16.39 -12.45 34.71
C LEU A 17 16.65 -13.22 33.40
N ARG A 18 16.97 -14.52 33.47
CA ARG A 18 17.14 -15.38 32.27
C ARG A 18 15.96 -16.30 31.94
N VAL A 19 14.92 -16.36 32.79
CA VAL A 19 13.78 -17.28 32.56
C VAL A 19 12.58 -16.58 31.89
N HIS A 20 12.54 -15.25 31.82
CA HIS A 20 11.48 -14.52 31.13
C HIS A 20 11.77 -14.15 29.66
N LEU A 21 13.01 -14.29 29.20
CA LEU A 21 13.35 -14.09 27.77
C LEU A 21 13.27 -15.39 26.95
N ALA A 22 13.23 -16.56 27.57
CA ALA A 22 13.09 -17.83 26.85
C ALA A 22 11.62 -18.18 26.51
N ARG A 23 10.65 -17.83 27.36
CA ARG A 23 9.24 -18.20 27.19
C ARG A 23 8.47 -17.39 26.13
N ASN A 24 8.96 -16.22 25.74
CA ASN A 24 8.34 -15.44 24.66
C ASN A 24 8.86 -15.82 23.26
N SER A 25 9.97 -16.55 23.17
CA SER A 25 10.49 -17.04 21.88
C SER A 25 9.72 -18.28 21.38
N GLU A 26 9.23 -19.13 22.27
CA GLU A 26 8.46 -20.33 21.92
C GLU A 26 7.03 -20.01 21.47
N PHE A 27 6.41 -18.94 22.01
CA PHE A 27 5.07 -18.50 21.57
C PHE A 27 5.10 -17.81 20.20
N LEU A 28 6.16 -17.04 19.92
CA LEU A 28 6.34 -16.41 18.60
C LEU A 28 6.74 -17.42 17.53
N TYR A 29 7.48 -18.48 17.88
CA TYR A 29 7.73 -19.60 16.96
C TYR A 29 6.49 -20.48 16.73
N ALA A 30 5.65 -20.71 17.75
CA ALA A 30 4.42 -21.49 17.60
C ALA A 30 3.36 -20.79 16.72
N CYS A 31 3.24 -19.46 16.82
CA CYS A 31 2.38 -18.68 15.91
C CYS A 31 2.98 -18.56 14.50
N ALA A 32 4.31 -18.45 14.35
CA ALA A 32 4.96 -18.46 13.04
C ALA A 32 4.89 -19.84 12.35
N MET A 33 4.73 -20.94 13.11
CA MET A 33 4.55 -22.28 12.55
C MET A 33 3.07 -22.66 12.29
N ALA A 34 2.10 -21.93 12.85
CA ALA A 34 0.67 -22.19 12.60
C ALA A 34 0.18 -21.70 11.22
N SER A 35 0.99 -20.90 10.50
CA SER A 35 0.78 -20.54 9.09
C SER A 35 1.54 -21.45 8.11
N ALA A 36 2.07 -22.59 8.59
CA ALA A 36 2.68 -23.59 7.74
C ALA A 36 1.61 -24.34 6.94
N LEU A 37 1.42 -23.88 5.70
CA LEU A 37 1.22 -24.72 4.52
C LEU A 37 0.24 -25.88 4.73
N LYS A 38 -1.06 -25.57 4.71
CA LYS A 38 -2.03 -26.51 4.13
C LYS A 38 -1.58 -26.70 2.68
N ARG A 39 -0.77 -27.73 2.42
CA ARG A 39 -0.33 -28.15 1.09
C ARG A 39 -1.58 -28.37 0.23
N SER A 40 -2.02 -27.32 -0.46
CA SER A 40 -3.02 -27.45 -1.48
C SER A 40 -2.38 -28.21 -2.63
N ARG A 41 -3.15 -29.19 -3.12
CA ARG A 41 -2.80 -30.16 -4.15
C ARG A 41 -2.07 -29.49 -5.32
N VAL A 42 -1.11 -30.22 -5.90
CA VAL A 42 -0.37 -29.87 -7.13
C VAL A 42 -1.23 -29.03 -8.07
N GLY A 43 -0.98 -27.73 -8.06
CA GLY A 43 -1.80 -26.72 -8.71
C GLY A 43 -0.99 -25.43 -8.76
N ARG A 44 -1.24 -24.64 -9.82
CA ARG A 44 -0.55 -23.38 -10.09
C ARG A 44 -0.42 -22.54 -8.79
N PRO A 45 0.76 -21.99 -8.46
CA PRO A 45 0.98 -21.30 -7.20
C PRO A 45 -0.11 -20.27 -6.92
N CYS A 46 -0.57 -20.23 -5.66
CA CYS A 46 -1.47 -19.19 -5.17
C CYS A 46 -0.90 -17.83 -5.58
N ARG A 47 -1.67 -17.05 -6.33
CA ARG A 47 -1.20 -15.76 -6.82
C ARG A 47 -1.03 -14.80 -5.65
N HIS A 48 -0.05 -13.91 -5.78
CA HIS A 48 0.26 -12.95 -4.74
C HIS A 48 -0.97 -12.05 -4.46
N PRO A 49 -1.38 -11.84 -3.20
CA PRO A 49 -2.53 -10.99 -2.86
C PRO A 49 -2.46 -9.58 -3.48
N VAL A 50 -1.25 -9.00 -3.51
CA VAL A 50 -0.98 -7.73 -4.21
C VAL A 50 -1.41 -7.74 -5.68
N ASP A 51 -1.21 -8.85 -6.41
CA ASP A 51 -1.59 -8.91 -7.83
C ASP A 51 -3.10 -8.96 -8.03
N GLN A 52 -3.81 -9.54 -7.07
CA GLN A 52 -5.27 -9.55 -7.03
C GLN A 52 -5.79 -8.12 -6.86
N LEU A 53 -5.32 -7.41 -5.83
CA LEU A 53 -5.73 -6.03 -5.54
C LEU A 53 -5.33 -5.06 -6.64
N ARG A 54 -4.11 -5.18 -7.18
CA ARG A 54 -3.65 -4.42 -8.36
C ARG A 54 -4.62 -4.56 -9.54
N THR A 55 -5.04 -5.79 -9.82
CA THR A 55 -5.96 -6.05 -10.93
C THR A 55 -7.36 -5.50 -10.64
N GLN A 56 -7.85 -5.66 -9.41
CA GLN A 56 -9.16 -5.17 -9.00
C GLN A 56 -9.22 -3.64 -9.01
N MET A 57 -8.17 -2.98 -8.52
CA MET A 57 -8.03 -1.52 -8.54
C MET A 57 -8.07 -0.99 -9.98
N TRP A 58 -7.23 -1.53 -10.86
CA TRP A 58 -7.25 -1.18 -12.28
C TRP A 58 -8.60 -1.43 -12.93
N PHE A 59 -9.20 -2.59 -12.68
CA PHE A 59 -10.49 -2.94 -13.27
C PHE A 59 -11.62 -2.01 -12.78
N GLY A 60 -11.64 -1.70 -11.48
CA GLY A 60 -12.62 -0.78 -10.88
C GLY A 60 -12.53 0.61 -11.49
N ALA A 61 -11.32 1.18 -11.54
CA ALA A 61 -11.07 2.49 -12.16
C ALA A 61 -11.43 2.49 -13.66
N THR A 62 -11.08 1.43 -14.39
CA THR A 62 -11.42 1.30 -15.81
C THR A 62 -12.93 1.25 -16.03
N LEU A 63 -13.65 0.48 -15.22
CA LEU A 63 -15.10 0.39 -15.32
C LEU A 63 -15.75 1.75 -15.00
N PHE A 64 -15.28 2.43 -13.96
CA PHE A 64 -15.75 3.77 -13.59
C PHE A 64 -15.53 4.78 -14.73
N ARG A 65 -14.30 4.89 -15.27
CA ARG A 65 -13.99 5.82 -16.36
C ARG A 65 -14.71 5.50 -17.67
N SER A 66 -14.96 4.22 -17.93
CA SER A 66 -15.67 3.81 -19.15
C SER A 66 -17.14 4.18 -19.16
N GLY A 67 -17.76 4.41 -17.99
CA GLY A 67 -19.21 4.57 -17.85
C GLY A 67 -20.02 3.31 -18.21
N LEU A 68 -19.36 2.18 -18.47
CA LEU A 68 -20.01 0.93 -18.85
C LEU A 68 -20.59 0.22 -17.62
N ALA A 69 -21.75 -0.40 -17.81
CA ALA A 69 -22.50 -1.02 -16.71
C ALA A 69 -21.88 -2.34 -16.17
N SER A 70 -20.99 -2.99 -16.93
CA SER A 70 -20.50 -4.33 -16.54
C SER A 70 -19.17 -4.73 -17.17
N ALA A 71 -18.56 -5.77 -16.58
CA ALA A 71 -17.39 -6.44 -17.13
C ALA A 71 -17.63 -7.01 -18.54
N ASP A 72 -18.85 -7.43 -18.83
CA ASP A 72 -19.24 -7.98 -20.13
C ASP A 72 -19.28 -6.88 -21.20
N ALA A 73 -19.85 -5.72 -20.85
CA ALA A 73 -19.85 -4.55 -21.72
C ALA A 73 -18.41 -4.08 -22.02
N LEU A 74 -17.55 -4.06 -21.00
CA LEU A 74 -16.14 -3.71 -21.14
C LEU A 74 -15.37 -4.70 -22.02
N GLU A 75 -15.65 -6.01 -21.90
CA GLU A 75 -15.06 -7.06 -22.74
C GLU A 75 -15.47 -6.91 -24.21
N ARG A 76 -16.76 -6.67 -24.48
CA ARG A 76 -17.26 -6.43 -25.85
C ARG A 76 -16.66 -5.18 -26.47
N PHE A 77 -16.45 -4.13 -25.67
CA PHE A 77 -15.89 -2.88 -26.15
C PHE A 77 -14.40 -2.99 -26.47
N LEU A 78 -13.60 -3.53 -25.54
CA LEU A 78 -12.15 -3.59 -25.69
C LEU A 78 -11.67 -4.76 -26.55
N GLN A 79 -12.39 -5.89 -26.52
CA GLN A 79 -12.00 -7.13 -27.17
C GLN A 79 -13.20 -7.87 -27.78
N PRO A 80 -13.88 -7.27 -28.79
CA PRO A 80 -15.06 -7.86 -29.41
C PRO A 80 -14.78 -9.25 -30.01
N GLU A 81 -13.54 -9.54 -30.41
CA GLU A 81 -13.13 -10.82 -30.98
C GLU A 81 -13.27 -12.03 -30.03
N LEU A 82 -13.36 -11.76 -28.73
CA LEU A 82 -13.53 -12.76 -27.66
C LEU A 82 -15.00 -13.13 -27.41
N VAL A 83 -15.94 -12.39 -28.00
CA VAL A 83 -17.38 -12.59 -27.86
C VAL A 83 -17.91 -13.05 -29.21
N ARG A 84 -18.12 -14.36 -29.37
CA ARG A 84 -18.52 -14.95 -30.66
C ARG A 84 -19.91 -15.59 -30.57
N PRO A 85 -20.78 -15.36 -31.56
CA PRO A 85 -21.96 -16.20 -31.72
C PRO A 85 -21.52 -17.63 -32.06
N CYS A 86 -22.16 -18.60 -31.46
CA CYS A 86 -21.97 -20.04 -31.62
C CYS A 86 -23.35 -20.69 -31.77
N ALA A 87 -23.40 -21.93 -32.25
CA ALA A 87 -24.65 -22.64 -32.51
C ALA A 87 -25.63 -22.64 -31.30
N ASP A 88 -25.09 -22.73 -30.07
CA ASP A 88 -25.86 -22.78 -28.83
C ASP A 88 -25.97 -21.41 -28.10
N GLY A 89 -25.65 -20.29 -28.77
CA GLY A 89 -25.77 -18.95 -28.20
C GLY A 89 -24.49 -18.11 -28.33
N VAL A 90 -24.08 -17.39 -27.29
CA VAL A 90 -22.87 -16.54 -27.32
C VAL A 90 -21.79 -17.16 -26.46
N MET A 91 -20.68 -17.58 -27.08
CA MET A 91 -19.50 -18.04 -26.36
C MET A 91 -18.77 -16.82 -25.78
N ARG A 92 -18.57 -16.83 -24.45
CA ARG A 92 -17.93 -15.73 -23.71
C ARG A 92 -16.70 -16.23 -22.99
N SER A 93 -15.57 -15.56 -23.19
CA SER A 93 -14.33 -15.93 -22.52
C SER A 93 -14.35 -15.69 -20.99
N SER A 94 -15.29 -14.83 -20.52
CA SER A 94 -15.41 -14.38 -19.12
C SER A 94 -14.12 -13.78 -18.58
N LYS A 95 -13.24 -13.27 -19.46
CA LYS A 95 -11.89 -12.84 -19.11
C LYS A 95 -11.94 -11.61 -18.20
N PHE A 96 -12.79 -10.64 -18.53
CA PHE A 96 -12.96 -9.42 -17.75
C PHE A 96 -13.69 -9.68 -16.43
N PHE A 97 -14.58 -10.68 -16.38
CA PHE A 97 -15.17 -11.11 -15.11
C PHE A 97 -14.12 -11.68 -14.15
N ARG A 98 -13.11 -12.40 -14.67
CA ARG A 98 -11.98 -12.87 -13.86
C ARG A 98 -11.05 -11.72 -13.43
N TYR A 99 -10.92 -10.66 -14.23
CA TYR A 99 -10.21 -9.44 -13.81
C TYR A 99 -10.94 -8.72 -12.68
N LYS A 100 -12.26 -8.56 -12.77
CA LYS A 100 -13.10 -8.01 -11.69
C LYS A 100 -12.90 -8.74 -10.35
N LYS A 101 -12.76 -10.07 -10.40
CA LYS A 101 -12.51 -10.90 -9.20
C LYS A 101 -11.03 -10.94 -8.77
N GLY A 102 -10.12 -10.35 -9.55
CA GLY A 102 -8.67 -10.51 -9.39
C GLY A 102 -8.17 -11.95 -9.59
N SER A 103 -9.01 -12.86 -10.08
CA SER A 103 -8.69 -14.28 -10.34
C SER A 103 -8.01 -14.49 -11.69
N ARG A 104 -7.82 -13.44 -12.49
CA ARG A 104 -6.89 -13.35 -13.64
C ARG A 104 -6.09 -12.05 -13.50
N VAL A 105 -4.83 -12.02 -13.93
CA VAL A 105 -4.03 -10.80 -14.03
C VAL A 105 -3.82 -10.49 -15.51
N PRO A 106 -4.00 -9.23 -15.97
CA PRO A 106 -3.62 -8.83 -17.31
C PRO A 106 -2.16 -9.16 -17.59
N SER A 107 -1.91 -9.91 -18.66
CA SER A 107 -0.58 -10.34 -19.06
C SER A 107 -0.25 -9.74 -20.43
N ARG A 108 0.97 -9.26 -20.60
CA ARG A 108 1.50 -8.88 -21.91
C ARG A 108 1.84 -10.16 -22.68
N ILE A 109 1.40 -10.24 -23.94
CA ILE A 109 1.71 -11.35 -24.85
C ILE A 109 2.45 -10.73 -26.03
N ALA A 110 3.58 -11.31 -26.42
CA ALA A 110 4.36 -10.79 -27.55
C ALA A 110 3.47 -10.65 -28.80
N GLY A 111 3.54 -9.48 -29.45
CA GLY A 111 2.76 -9.17 -30.65
C GLY A 111 1.29 -8.84 -30.43
N LYS A 112 0.79 -8.75 -29.17
CA LYS A 112 -0.59 -8.35 -28.87
C LYS A 112 -0.63 -7.27 -27.80
N ALA A 113 -1.46 -6.24 -28.03
CA ALA A 113 -1.75 -5.24 -27.02
C ALA A 113 -2.32 -5.90 -25.76
N SER A 114 -1.78 -5.51 -24.60
CA SER A 114 -2.29 -6.02 -23.32
C SER A 114 -3.67 -5.42 -23.04
N PRO A 115 -4.53 -6.09 -22.23
CA PRO A 115 -5.81 -5.53 -21.84
C PRO A 115 -5.70 -4.15 -21.16
N VAL A 116 -4.59 -3.89 -20.46
CA VAL A 116 -4.31 -2.59 -19.82
C VAL A 116 -3.99 -1.53 -20.86
N GLU A 117 -3.20 -1.86 -21.89
CA GLU A 117 -2.89 -0.94 -23.00
C GLU A 117 -4.12 -0.64 -23.84
N LEU A 118 -4.98 -1.64 -24.07
CA LEU A 118 -6.26 -1.44 -24.76
C LEU A 118 -7.18 -0.53 -23.94
N ALA A 119 -7.27 -0.76 -22.63
CA ALA A 119 -8.05 0.09 -21.73
C ALA A 119 -7.51 1.51 -21.68
N GLU A 120 -6.19 1.71 -21.59
CA GLU A 120 -5.57 3.03 -21.60
C GLU A 120 -5.84 3.80 -22.90
N LYS A 121 -5.76 3.11 -24.04
CA LYS A 121 -6.06 3.70 -25.34
C LYS A 121 -7.52 4.14 -25.46
N ALA A 122 -8.44 3.36 -24.90
CA ALA A 122 -9.87 3.65 -24.93
C ALA A 122 -10.30 4.67 -23.86
N PHE A 123 -9.70 4.58 -22.69
CA PHE A 123 -10.03 5.32 -21.47
C PHE A 123 -8.71 5.79 -20.83
N PRO A 124 -8.19 6.96 -21.24
CA PRO A 124 -6.90 7.46 -20.77
C PRO A 124 -6.82 7.62 -19.25
N GLY A 125 -5.63 7.35 -18.71
CA GLY A 125 -5.32 7.42 -17.28
C GLY A 125 -5.79 6.22 -16.46
N THR A 126 -6.11 5.08 -17.09
CA THR A 126 -6.43 3.82 -16.38
C THR A 126 -5.17 2.99 -16.10
N ALA A 127 -4.13 3.12 -16.92
CA ALA A 127 -2.88 2.38 -16.77
C ALA A 127 -2.14 2.68 -15.46
N ILE A 128 -2.29 3.91 -14.92
CA ILE A 128 -1.62 4.35 -13.69
C ILE A 128 -1.95 3.44 -12.50
N TYR A 129 -3.17 2.90 -12.44
CA TYR A 129 -3.60 2.01 -11.37
C TYR A 129 -2.90 0.65 -11.44
N PHE A 130 -2.56 0.18 -12.64
CA PHE A 130 -1.96 -1.14 -12.82
C PHE A 130 -0.42 -1.10 -12.75
N TYR A 131 0.20 -0.07 -13.33
CA TYR A 131 1.66 0.05 -13.39
C TYR A 131 2.27 0.89 -12.26
N SER A 132 1.46 1.28 -11.26
CA SER A 132 1.97 2.01 -10.10
C SER A 132 3.03 1.23 -9.33
N VAL A 133 4.09 1.93 -8.92
CA VAL A 133 5.19 1.39 -8.11
C VAL A 133 4.74 0.93 -6.73
N ILE A 134 3.57 1.38 -6.24
CA ILE A 134 3.01 0.98 -4.95
C ILE A 134 2.93 -0.55 -4.81
N TRP A 135 2.62 -1.25 -5.91
CA TRP A 135 2.48 -2.71 -5.91
C TRP A 135 3.81 -3.42 -5.72
N ASP A 136 4.89 -2.89 -6.27
CA ASP A 136 6.22 -3.48 -6.09
C ASP A 136 6.74 -3.20 -4.68
N LEU A 137 6.46 -2.01 -4.14
CA LEU A 137 6.78 -1.65 -2.76
C LEU A 137 6.06 -2.58 -1.78
N CYS A 138 4.75 -2.79 -1.94
CA CYS A 138 3.97 -3.72 -1.10
C CYS A 138 4.36 -5.21 -1.28
N LYS A 139 5.19 -5.54 -2.29
CA LYS A 139 5.78 -6.88 -2.46
C LYS A 139 7.14 -7.05 -1.79
N GLY A 140 7.65 -6.03 -1.09
CA GLY A 140 8.96 -6.09 -0.45
C GLY A 140 10.08 -5.39 -1.21
N ARG A 141 9.81 -4.72 -2.34
CA ARG A 141 10.86 -4.03 -3.08
C ARG A 141 11.40 -2.86 -2.26
N ARG A 142 12.71 -2.86 -2.02
CA ARG A 142 13.43 -1.72 -1.42
C ARG A 142 13.91 -0.79 -2.53
N ILE A 143 13.94 0.51 -2.25
CA ILE A 143 14.35 1.57 -3.18
C ILE A 143 15.43 2.43 -2.52
N THR A 144 16.26 3.08 -3.34
CA THR A 144 17.21 4.08 -2.85
C THR A 144 16.55 5.46 -2.72
N ILE A 145 17.24 6.40 -2.09
CA ILE A 145 16.79 7.79 -1.97
C ILE A 145 16.64 8.44 -3.35
N GLU A 146 17.61 8.19 -4.24
CA GLU A 146 17.65 8.73 -5.60
C GLU A 146 16.53 8.14 -6.45
N GLU A 147 16.29 6.83 -6.33
CA GLU A 147 15.20 6.18 -7.02
C GLU A 147 13.84 6.73 -6.56
N ALA A 148 13.67 6.92 -5.25
CA ALA A 148 12.46 7.54 -4.72
C ALA A 148 12.25 8.96 -5.26
N ASP A 149 13.30 9.79 -5.34
CA ASP A 149 13.19 11.13 -5.92
C ASP A 149 12.82 11.09 -7.41
N VAL A 150 13.37 10.15 -8.18
CA VAL A 150 12.99 9.94 -9.58
C VAL A 150 11.52 9.53 -9.70
N LEU A 151 11.05 8.61 -8.85
CA LEU A 151 9.66 8.18 -8.82
C LEU A 151 8.72 9.33 -8.49
N LEU A 152 9.01 10.11 -7.44
CA LEU A 152 8.20 11.27 -7.04
C LEU A 152 8.22 12.36 -8.12
N TRP A 153 9.35 12.54 -8.81
CA TRP A 153 9.49 13.50 -9.90
C TRP A 153 8.78 13.08 -11.20
N ALA A 154 8.50 11.79 -11.38
CA ALA A 154 7.80 11.25 -12.54
C ALA A 154 6.26 11.26 -12.40
N MET A 155 5.74 11.60 -11.22
CA MET A 155 4.30 11.67 -10.96
C MET A 155 3.63 12.86 -11.68
N SER A 156 2.30 12.92 -11.63
CA SER A 156 1.52 14.01 -12.23
C SER A 156 1.92 15.40 -11.75
N ASP A 157 1.54 16.42 -12.52
CA ASP A 157 1.81 17.82 -12.23
C ASP A 157 1.24 18.24 -10.87
N GLU A 158 0.06 17.74 -10.49
CA GLU A 158 -0.58 18.05 -9.22
C GLU A 158 0.25 17.55 -8.03
N VAL A 159 0.72 16.30 -8.10
CA VAL A 159 1.55 15.71 -7.05
C VAL A 159 2.91 16.40 -6.99
N ARG A 160 3.53 16.64 -8.15
CA ARG A 160 4.83 17.33 -8.22
C ARG A 160 4.75 18.76 -7.72
N HIS A 161 3.68 19.48 -8.05
CA HIS A 161 3.47 20.84 -7.57
C HIS A 161 3.39 20.85 -6.04
N VAL A 162 2.65 19.91 -5.43
CA VAL A 162 2.58 19.83 -3.96
C VAL A 162 3.93 19.49 -3.33
N LEU A 163 4.67 18.53 -3.89
CA LEU A 163 5.90 18.01 -3.27
C LEU A 163 7.12 18.91 -3.48
N PHE A 164 7.22 19.59 -4.63
CA PHE A 164 8.42 20.33 -5.04
C PHE A 164 8.22 21.84 -5.13
N VAL A 165 6.98 22.34 -5.27
CA VAL A 165 6.70 23.78 -5.26
C VAL A 165 6.35 24.18 -3.84
N SER A 166 7.35 24.72 -3.13
CA SER A 166 7.17 25.28 -1.80
C SER A 166 6.01 26.29 -1.80
N THR A 167 4.98 26.03 -1.00
CA THR A 167 3.75 26.82 -0.90
C THR A 167 3.97 28.27 -0.43
N SER A 168 5.21 28.66 -0.11
CA SER A 168 5.60 30.02 0.29
C SER A 168 6.14 30.90 -0.84
N TYR A 169 6.38 30.38 -2.05
CA TYR A 169 6.96 31.16 -3.16
C TYR A 169 6.00 31.52 -4.30
N VAL A 170 4.72 31.10 -4.21
CA VAL A 170 3.72 31.28 -5.28
C VAL A 170 3.41 32.76 -5.59
N TYR A 171 3.79 33.71 -4.73
CA TYR A 171 3.47 35.14 -4.95
C TYR A 171 4.63 36.09 -5.26
N ARG A 172 5.91 35.67 -5.32
CA ARG A 172 6.98 36.64 -5.62
C ARG A 172 8.05 36.25 -6.62
N ASN A 173 8.35 34.97 -6.84
CA ASN A 173 9.24 34.54 -7.92
C ASN A 173 9.16 33.00 -8.00
N PRO A 174 8.64 32.41 -9.10
CA PRO A 174 8.79 30.98 -9.29
C PRO A 174 10.29 30.65 -9.41
N PRO A 175 10.79 29.62 -8.70
CA PRO A 175 12.17 29.18 -8.89
C PRO A 175 12.35 28.76 -10.36
N ARG A 176 13.33 29.37 -11.04
CA ARG A 176 13.63 29.14 -12.46
C ARG A 176 13.99 27.68 -12.77
N VAL A 177 14.35 26.89 -11.76
CA VAL A 177 14.67 25.47 -11.86
C VAL A 177 14.09 24.76 -10.64
N LEU A 178 13.09 23.91 -10.85
CA LEU A 178 12.66 22.98 -9.81
C LEU A 178 13.77 21.95 -9.61
N SER A 179 14.30 21.90 -8.39
CA SER A 179 15.27 20.88 -7.99
C SER A 179 14.58 19.52 -7.94
N ARG A 180 15.15 18.50 -8.60
CA ARG A 180 14.68 17.10 -8.48
C ARG A 180 14.85 16.54 -7.07
N GLN A 181 15.65 17.19 -6.22
CA GLN A 181 15.80 16.79 -4.82
C GLN A 181 14.61 17.26 -4.00
N PHE A 182 13.88 16.29 -3.44
CA PHE A 182 12.87 16.51 -2.43
C PHE A 182 13.53 17.01 -1.13
N ARG A 183 13.27 18.27 -0.75
CA ARG A 183 13.99 18.93 0.35
C ARG A 183 13.35 18.74 1.72
N TYR A 184 12.02 18.82 1.83
CA TYR A 184 11.35 18.70 3.12
C TYR A 184 9.87 18.32 2.99
N PHE A 185 9.41 17.41 3.87
CA PHE A 185 7.98 17.07 3.99
C PHE A 185 7.43 17.65 5.30
N ASP A 186 6.87 18.86 5.23
CA ASP A 186 6.27 19.51 6.39
C ASP A 186 4.76 19.22 6.50
N ASP A 187 4.15 19.72 7.58
CA ASP A 187 2.72 19.58 7.84
C ASP A 187 1.84 20.22 6.74
N LYS A 188 2.30 21.30 6.09
CA LYS A 188 1.55 21.99 5.04
C LYS A 188 1.53 21.15 3.77
N VAL A 189 2.68 20.63 3.35
CA VAL A 189 2.80 19.71 2.21
C VAL A 189 2.01 18.43 2.48
N SER A 190 2.10 17.88 3.70
CA SER A 190 1.31 16.72 4.14
C SER A 190 -0.20 16.94 4.00
N LYS A 191 -0.71 18.10 4.45
CA LYS A 191 -2.13 18.46 4.31
C LYS A 191 -2.54 18.64 2.86
N ALA A 192 -1.75 19.36 2.06
CA ALA A 192 -2.03 19.58 0.65
C ALA A 192 -2.05 18.27 -0.14
N LEU A 193 -1.08 17.38 0.10
CA LEU A 193 -1.02 16.07 -0.55
C LEU A 193 -2.21 15.19 -0.15
N ALA A 194 -2.58 15.22 1.13
CA ALA A 194 -3.74 14.49 1.61
C ALA A 194 -5.07 15.00 1.03
N GLN A 195 -5.16 16.30 0.73
CA GLN A 195 -6.34 16.90 0.11
C GLN A 195 -6.54 16.48 -1.35
N LEU A 196 -5.48 16.09 -2.08
CA LEU A 196 -5.62 15.61 -3.46
C LEU A 196 -6.55 14.39 -3.55
N GLY A 197 -6.49 13.47 -2.58
CA GLY A 197 -7.39 12.31 -2.54
C GLY A 197 -7.32 11.41 -3.77
N THR A 198 -6.19 11.42 -4.48
CA THR A 198 -5.94 10.60 -5.68
C THR A 198 -5.11 9.36 -5.34
N PHE A 199 -5.26 8.31 -6.13
CA PHE A 199 -4.45 7.10 -6.00
C PHE A 199 -2.94 7.36 -6.19
N GLU A 200 -2.58 8.32 -7.04
CA GLU A 200 -1.20 8.72 -7.25
C GLU A 200 -0.64 9.47 -6.03
N ALA A 201 -1.44 10.31 -5.36
CA ALA A 201 -1.05 10.93 -4.09
C ALA A 201 -0.79 9.87 -2.99
N LEU A 202 -1.61 8.81 -2.93
CA LEU A 202 -1.34 7.66 -2.06
C LEU A 202 -0.01 6.97 -2.43
N THR A 203 0.21 6.74 -3.73
CA THR A 203 1.47 6.17 -4.23
C THR A 203 2.66 7.04 -3.81
N ALA A 204 2.54 8.37 -3.90
CA ALA A 204 3.57 9.31 -3.47
C ALA A 204 3.90 9.16 -1.99
N VAL A 205 2.89 9.05 -1.13
CA VAL A 205 3.11 8.83 0.30
C VAL A 205 3.79 7.50 0.56
N VAL A 206 3.40 6.42 -0.11
CA VAL A 206 4.07 5.12 0.05
C VAL A 206 5.53 5.17 -0.44
N VAL A 207 5.81 5.92 -1.50
CA VAL A 207 7.20 6.16 -1.95
C VAL A 207 7.98 6.99 -0.93
N LEU A 208 7.39 8.04 -0.35
CA LEU A 208 8.04 8.83 0.72
C LEU A 208 8.32 7.98 1.96
N MET A 209 7.41 7.08 2.29
CA MET A 209 7.62 6.14 3.38
C MET A 209 8.74 5.14 3.08
N ALA A 210 8.78 4.57 1.87
CA ALA A 210 9.87 3.71 1.43
C ALA A 210 11.21 4.44 1.39
N LYS A 211 11.22 5.72 0.98
CA LYS A 211 12.38 6.63 1.04
C LYS A 211 12.85 6.86 2.48
N ALA A 212 11.95 6.94 3.45
CA ALA A 212 12.31 7.11 4.85
C ALA A 212 13.06 5.89 5.43
N GLU A 213 12.86 4.71 4.86
CA GLU A 213 13.61 3.49 5.20
C GLU A 213 14.88 3.29 4.39
N ALA A 214 15.04 4.02 3.29
CA ALA A 214 16.25 3.96 2.48
C ALA A 214 17.45 4.45 3.29
N ILE A 215 18.65 3.98 2.96
CA ILE A 215 19.86 4.31 3.73
C ILE A 215 20.37 5.72 3.31
N PRO A 216 20.67 6.61 4.28
CA PRO A 216 20.44 6.49 5.71
C PRO A 216 18.96 6.75 6.09
N PRO A 217 18.39 5.99 7.04
CA PRO A 217 16.98 6.09 7.40
C PRO A 217 16.65 7.44 8.04
N SER A 218 15.45 7.96 7.78
CA SER A 218 14.97 9.26 8.25
C SER A 218 13.70 9.12 9.10
N ILE A 219 13.85 9.26 10.41
CA ILE A 219 12.74 9.18 11.38
C ILE A 219 11.73 10.30 11.14
N GLY A 220 12.20 11.53 10.88
CA GLY A 220 11.32 12.68 10.64
C GLY A 220 10.46 12.50 9.39
N LEU A 221 11.06 11.98 8.31
CA LEU A 221 10.30 11.69 7.08
C LEU A 221 9.29 10.57 7.30
N ARG A 222 9.68 9.51 8.03
CA ARG A 222 8.79 8.38 8.38
C ARG A 222 7.53 8.88 9.09
N GLN A 223 7.70 9.65 10.16
CA GLN A 223 6.58 10.19 10.94
C GLN A 223 5.68 11.10 10.09
N ALA A 224 6.27 12.00 9.31
CA ALA A 224 5.51 12.94 8.50
C ALA A 224 4.73 12.21 7.37
N ALA A 225 5.33 11.24 6.70
CA ALA A 225 4.69 10.42 5.68
C ALA A 225 3.56 9.56 6.25
N GLN A 226 3.78 8.93 7.41
CA GLN A 226 2.74 8.17 8.13
C GLN A 226 1.55 9.05 8.50
N LEU A 227 1.78 10.25 9.03
CA LEU A 227 0.71 11.17 9.35
C LEU A 227 -0.07 11.62 8.09
N CYS A 228 0.63 11.81 6.97
CA CYS A 228 -0.03 12.12 5.69
C CYS A 228 -0.92 10.96 5.21
N TYR A 229 -0.42 9.73 5.28
CA TYR A 229 -1.18 8.53 4.94
C TYR A 229 -2.49 8.44 5.74
N LEU A 230 -2.42 8.58 7.07
CA LEU A 230 -3.60 8.54 7.93
C LEU A 230 -4.60 9.66 7.59
N ARG A 231 -4.11 10.87 7.30
CA ARG A 231 -4.96 12.01 6.92
C ARG A 231 -5.70 11.78 5.60
N MET A 232 -5.06 11.18 4.61
CA MET A 232 -5.64 11.04 3.27
C MET A 232 -6.66 9.92 3.12
N GLN A 233 -6.66 8.92 4.02
CA GLN A 233 -7.60 7.79 3.96
C GLN A 233 -9.05 8.26 3.82
N LYS A 234 -9.46 9.27 4.60
CA LYS A 234 -10.82 9.83 4.54
C LYS A 234 -11.17 10.47 3.20
N ASN A 235 -10.19 11.07 2.51
CA ASN A 235 -10.42 11.70 1.22
C ASN A 235 -10.41 10.65 0.10
N LEU A 236 -9.56 9.64 0.20
CA LEU A 236 -9.51 8.51 -0.74
C LEU A 236 -10.79 7.67 -0.71
N LEU A 237 -11.41 7.47 0.46
CA LEU A 237 -12.70 6.78 0.58
C LEU A 237 -13.84 7.51 -0.12
N LYS A 238 -13.74 8.84 -0.28
CA LYS A 238 -14.73 9.64 -1.01
C LYS A 238 -14.54 9.60 -2.52
N ASN A 239 -13.43 9.05 -3.00
CA ASN A 239 -13.13 8.99 -4.43
C ASN A 239 -13.84 7.78 -5.06
N PRO A 240 -14.91 7.99 -5.85
CA PRO A 240 -15.73 6.90 -6.37
C PRO A 240 -14.98 5.98 -7.35
N GLU A 241 -13.89 6.45 -7.95
CA GLU A 241 -13.09 5.69 -8.90
C GLU A 241 -12.33 4.53 -8.24
N ILE A 242 -11.94 4.71 -6.97
CA ILE A 242 -11.11 3.74 -6.22
C ILE A 242 -11.80 3.18 -4.97
N ALA A 243 -12.89 3.81 -4.51
CA ALA A 243 -13.62 3.42 -3.32
C ALA A 243 -13.90 1.91 -3.18
N PRO A 244 -14.23 1.14 -4.24
CA PRO A 244 -14.55 -0.28 -4.09
C PRO A 244 -13.39 -1.20 -3.67
N VAL A 245 -12.14 -0.74 -3.75
CA VAL A 245 -10.93 -1.56 -3.50
C VAL A 245 -9.95 -0.87 -2.54
N ILE A 246 -10.18 0.39 -2.21
CA ILE A 246 -9.20 1.21 -1.50
C ILE A 246 -8.99 0.78 -0.04
N GLU A 247 -10.02 0.25 0.61
CA GLU A 247 -9.90 -0.27 1.98
C GLU A 247 -8.96 -1.47 2.07
N GLU A 248 -9.07 -2.41 1.12
CA GLU A 248 -8.17 -3.56 1.05
C GLU A 248 -6.74 -3.13 0.69
N VAL A 249 -6.57 -2.06 -0.07
CA VAL A 249 -5.24 -1.46 -0.31
C VAL A 249 -4.67 -0.87 0.97
N PHE A 250 -5.47 -0.22 1.82
CA PHE A 250 -5.00 0.22 3.14
C PHE A 250 -4.57 -0.94 4.01
N ALA A 251 -5.36 -2.01 4.07
CA ALA A 251 -5.00 -3.21 4.82
C ALA A 251 -3.67 -3.82 4.34
N LEU A 252 -3.45 -3.87 3.02
CA LEU A 252 -2.20 -4.34 2.43
C LEU A 252 -1.00 -3.44 2.80
N ILE A 253 -1.17 -2.13 2.75
CA ILE A 253 -0.13 -1.16 3.13
C ILE A 253 0.21 -1.32 4.61
N ASP A 254 -0.81 -1.37 5.47
CA ASP A 254 -0.67 -1.56 6.91
C ASP A 254 0.06 -2.86 7.27
N GLU A 255 -0.21 -3.96 6.55
CA GLU A 255 0.46 -5.25 6.72
C GLU A 255 1.94 -5.18 6.33
N PHE A 256 2.25 -4.52 5.21
CA PHE A 256 3.63 -4.40 4.76
C PHE A 256 4.47 -3.49 5.69
N PHE A 257 3.80 -2.58 6.38
CA PHE A 257 4.39 -1.58 7.24
C PHE A 257 4.02 -1.74 8.72
N LEU A 258 3.85 -3.00 9.17
CA LEU A 258 3.48 -3.36 10.54
C LEU A 258 4.39 -2.73 11.62
N GLU A 259 5.70 -2.70 11.39
CA GLU A 259 6.68 -2.12 12.31
C GLU A 259 6.46 -0.61 12.55
N TRP A 260 5.70 0.05 11.68
CA TRP A 260 5.43 1.49 11.74
C TRP A 260 4.21 1.82 12.62
N VAL A 261 3.35 0.85 12.90
CA VAL A 261 2.23 0.97 13.85
C VAL A 261 2.75 1.01 15.29
N GLY A 262 3.91 0.39 15.56
CA GLY A 262 4.46 0.24 16.92
C GLY A 262 5.12 1.49 17.54
N ILE A 263 5.31 2.58 16.79
CA ILE A 263 5.84 3.85 17.34
C ILE A 263 4.69 4.73 17.89
N HIS A 264 3.43 4.35 17.63
CA HIS A 264 2.26 5.09 18.08
C HIS A 264 2.04 5.03 19.61
N ASP A 265 2.71 4.13 20.33
CA ASP A 265 2.49 3.91 21.77
C ASP A 265 3.21 4.89 22.71
N GLN A 266 4.18 5.69 22.23
CA GLN A 266 4.91 6.60 23.12
C GLN A 266 4.37 8.04 23.12
N HIS A 267 3.59 8.45 22.12
CA HIS A 267 3.05 9.81 22.06
C HIS A 267 1.62 9.84 21.47
N GLN A 268 0.64 9.85 22.37
CA GLN A 268 -0.79 10.23 22.19
C GLN A 268 -1.81 9.14 21.81
N VAL A 269 -2.42 8.57 22.86
CA VAL A 269 -3.86 8.59 23.21
C VAL A 269 -4.86 8.81 22.06
N ALA A 270 -5.75 7.80 21.92
CA ALA A 270 -7.13 7.81 21.42
C ALA A 270 -7.38 7.72 19.90
N LEU A 271 -7.21 6.51 19.35
CA LEU A 271 -8.34 5.79 18.77
C LEU A 271 -8.29 4.33 19.25
N PRO A 272 -9.37 3.78 19.84
CA PRO A 272 -9.34 2.43 20.38
C PRO A 272 -9.07 1.37 19.32
N MET A 273 -8.27 0.41 19.74
CA MET A 273 -7.85 -0.83 19.10
C MET A 273 -9.03 -1.80 18.83
N GLU A 274 -10.24 -1.32 18.55
CA GLU A 274 -11.43 -2.16 18.37
C GLU A 274 -11.69 -2.55 16.90
N SER A 275 -11.09 -1.85 15.94
CA SER A 275 -11.30 -2.15 14.51
C SER A 275 -10.40 -3.25 13.95
N ARG A 276 -9.36 -3.69 14.68
CA ARG A 276 -8.42 -4.73 14.20
C ARG A 276 -8.69 -6.15 14.71
N LEU A 277 -9.51 -6.33 15.75
CA LEU A 277 -9.84 -7.66 16.30
C LEU A 277 -11.32 -8.08 16.12
N ARG A 278 -12.24 -7.15 15.85
CA ARG A 278 -13.68 -7.46 15.69
C ARG A 278 -14.09 -7.99 14.31
N ARG A 279 -13.22 -7.96 13.28
CA ARG A 279 -13.54 -8.60 11.98
C ARG A 279 -13.22 -10.09 11.94
N GLU A 280 -12.55 -10.64 12.96
CA GLU A 280 -12.19 -12.07 12.98
C GLU A 280 -12.98 -12.92 14.00
N TRP A 281 -13.83 -12.35 14.87
CA TRP A 281 -14.52 -13.14 15.92
C TRP A 281 -16.04 -12.93 16.08
N ASP A 282 -16.73 -12.08 15.29
CA ASP A 282 -18.20 -11.89 15.40
C ASP A 282 -19.00 -12.13 14.10
N LEU A 283 -18.51 -12.99 13.20
CA LEU A 283 -19.36 -13.61 12.18
C LEU A 283 -19.19 -15.14 12.04
N ARG A 284 -18.57 -15.82 13.03
CA ARG A 284 -18.72 -17.28 13.26
C ARG A 284 -18.52 -17.66 14.71
#